data_AF-A0A540V322-F1
#
_entry.id   AF-A0A540V322-F1
#
_cell.length_a   1.000
_cell.length_b   1.000
_cell.length_c   1.000
_cell.angle_alpha   90.00
_cell.angle_beta   90.00
_cell.angle_gamma   90.00
#
_symmetry.space_group_name_H-M   'P 1'
#
loop_
_entity.id
_entity.type
_entity.pdbx_description
1 polymer ?
#
loop_
_entity_poly.entity_id
_entity_poly.type
_entity_poly.pdbx_seq_one_letter_code
_entity_poly.pdbx_strand_id
1 'polypeptide(L)' 'MSPDPSEIRAARLAAGLTQRQAGELIGGTLRTWQDWEYGRRNMPSAKWELFVIKTGQSEARSG' A
#
# COMPACT_ATOMS: atom_id res chain seq x y z
N MET A 1 -3.73 -4.25 -11.09
CA MET A 1 -5.10 -3.81 -10.74
C MET A 1 -4.98 -2.75 -9.65
N SER A 2 -5.78 -1.69 -9.67
CA SER A 2 -5.77 -0.70 -8.57
C SER A 2 -6.52 -1.26 -7.37
N PRO A 3 -5.93 -1.27 -6.16
CA PRO A 3 -6.60 -1.74 -4.96
C PRO A 3 -7.68 -0.76 -4.53
N ASP A 4 -8.72 -1.25 -3.87
CA ASP A 4 -9.70 -0.41 -3.21
C ASP A 4 -9.17 0.14 -1.86
N PRO A 5 -9.75 1.22 -1.31
CA PRO A 5 -9.27 1.84 -0.09
C PRO A 5 -9.19 0.89 1.13
N SER A 6 -10.09 -0.09 1.21
CA SER A 6 -10.13 -1.07 2.29
C SER A 6 -8.99 -2.09 2.17
N GLU A 7 -8.67 -2.53 0.96
CA GLU A 7 -7.50 -3.39 0.67
C GLU A 7 -6.19 -2.71 1.04
N ILE A 8 -6.05 -1.42 0.70
CA ILE A 8 -4.87 -0.62 1.03
C ILE A 8 -4.68 -0.55 2.55
N ARG A 9 -5.76 -0.27 3.28
CA ARG A 9 -5.75 -0.21 4.75
C ARG A 9 -5.42 -1.58 5.35
N ALA A 10 -6.05 -2.65 4.86
CA ALA A 10 -5.86 -4.00 5.36
C ALA A 10 -4.40 -4.46 5.18
N ALA A 11 -3.84 -4.28 3.99
CA ALA A 11 -2.45 -4.66 3.73
C ALA A 11 -1.46 -3.87 4.58
N ARG A 12 -1.69 -2.57 4.79
CA ARG A 12 -0.86 -1.77 5.70
C ARG A 12 -0.90 -2.28 7.13
N LEU A 13 -2.10 -2.57 7.64
CA LEU A 13 -2.26 -3.08 9.00
C LEU A 13 -1.60 -4.46 9.16
N ALA A 14 -1.75 -5.33 8.16
CA ALA A 14 -1.08 -6.63 8.14
C ALA A 14 0.46 -6.52 8.09
N ALA A 15 0.99 -5.46 7.47
CA ALA A 15 2.42 -5.16 7.49
C ALA A 15 2.89 -4.45 8.80
N GLY A 16 1.99 -4.16 9.74
CA GLY A 16 2.33 -3.48 11.00
C GLY A 16 2.76 -2.03 10.84
N LEU A 17 2.40 -1.37 9.73
CA LEU A 17 2.86 -0.02 9.40
C LEU A 17 1.85 1.07 9.79
N THR A 18 2.36 2.21 10.22
CA THR A 18 1.60 3.47 10.25
C THR A 18 1.39 4.01 8.83
N GLN A 19 0.39 4.87 8.63
CA GLN A 19 0.15 5.53 7.33
C GLN A 19 1.38 6.30 6.81
N ARG A 20 2.15 6.92 7.72
CA ARG A 20 3.39 7.63 7.36
C ARG A 20 4.45 6.67 6.83
N GLN A 21 4.73 5.60 7.57
CA GLN A 21 5.72 4.59 7.17
C GLN A 21 5.34 3.94 5.84
N ALA A 22 4.06 3.65 5.61
CA ALA A 22 3.60 3.08 4.34
C ALA A 22 3.79 4.04 3.15
N GLY A 23 3.50 5.33 3.35
CA GLY A 23 3.81 6.37 2.37
C GLY A 23 5.31 6.44 2.05
N GLU A 24 6.16 6.54 3.07
CA GLU A 24 7.62 6.61 2.93
C GLU A 24 8.20 5.35 2.29
N LEU A 25 7.68 4.16 2.62
CA LEU A 25 8.13 2.86 2.10
C LEU A 25 8.14 2.83 0.56
N ILE A 26 7.16 3.47 -0.08
CA ILE A 26 7.05 3.53 -1.55
C ILE A 26 7.42 4.89 -2.14
N GLY A 27 8.18 5.71 -1.39
CA GLY A 27 8.64 7.03 -1.82
C GLY A 27 7.52 8.04 -2.04
N GLY A 28 6.43 7.91 -1.27
CA GLY A 28 5.31 8.85 -1.22
C GLY A 28 5.30 9.67 0.08
N THR A 29 4.22 10.41 0.29
CA THR A 29 4.00 11.19 1.52
C THR A 29 2.84 10.59 2.33
N LEU A 30 2.76 10.94 3.62
CA LEU A 30 1.61 10.61 4.47
C LEU A 30 0.29 11.04 3.82
N ARG A 31 0.23 12.25 3.26
CA ARG A 31 -0.99 12.79 2.67
C ARG A 31 -1.45 11.97 1.48
N THR A 32 -0.52 11.60 0.59
CA THR A 32 -0.83 10.76 -0.57
C THR A 32 -1.36 9.40 -0.13
N TRP A 33 -0.75 8.79 0.90
CA TRP A 33 -1.23 7.52 1.46
C TRP A 33 -2.66 7.62 2.01
N GLN A 34 -2.94 8.68 2.77
CA GLN A 34 -4.29 8.95 3.31
C GLN A 34 -5.33 9.18 2.21
N ASP A 35 -4.98 9.90 1.14
CA ASP A 35 -5.90 10.11 0.03
C ASP A 35 -6.32 8.77 -0.61
N TRP A 36 -5.44 7.77 -0.61
CA TRP A 36 -5.77 6.42 -1.08
C TRP A 36 -6.64 5.63 -0.09
N GLU A 37 -6.29 5.60 1.21
CA GLU A 37 -7.11 4.91 2.22
C GLU A 37 -8.49 5.51 2.44
N TYR A 38 -8.65 6.81 2.17
CA TYR A 38 -9.94 7.49 2.27
C TYR A 38 -10.71 7.53 0.94
N GLY A 39 -10.21 6.89 -0.11
CA GLY A 39 -10.85 6.85 -1.43
C GLY A 39 -10.96 8.24 -2.10
N ARG A 40 -10.13 9.20 -1.70
CA ARG A 40 -10.05 10.53 -2.34
C ARG A 40 -9.31 10.46 -3.67
N ARG A 41 -8.41 9.48 -3.82
CA ARG A 41 -7.68 9.18 -5.06
C ARG A 41 -7.51 7.68 -5.22
N ASN A 42 -7.41 7.22 -6.46
CA ASN A 42 -7.03 5.84 -6.76
C ASN A 42 -5.51 5.68 -6.60
N MET A 43 -5.09 4.55 -6.02
CA MET A 43 -3.68 4.19 -5.97
C MET A 43 -3.22 3.67 -7.35
N PRO A 44 -2.13 4.21 -7.93
CA PRO A 44 -1.55 3.66 -9.16
C PRO A 44 -1.11 2.20 -8.94
N SER A 45 -1.39 1.31 -9.90
CA SER A 45 -1.02 -0.12 -9.81
C SER A 45 0.46 -0.34 -9.46
N ALA A 46 1.37 0.43 -10.07
CA ALA A 46 2.80 0.31 -9.79
C ALA A 46 3.18 0.67 -8.34
N LYS A 47 2.45 1.61 -7.70
CA LYS A 47 2.66 1.96 -6.29
C LYS A 47 2.15 0.86 -5.37
N TRP A 48 1.04 0.22 -5.74
CA TRP A 48 0.50 -0.93 -5.02
C TRP A 48 1.43 -2.14 -5.12
N GLU A 49 1.86 -2.50 -6.33
CA GLU A 49 2.80 -3.59 -6.57
C GLU A 49 4.10 -3.39 -5.79
N LEU A 50 4.66 -2.17 -5.81
CA LEU A 50 5.85 -1.85 -5.02
C LEU A 50 5.62 -2.01 -3.52
N PHE A 51 4.45 -1.60 -3.01
CA PHE A 51 4.09 -1.77 -1.61
C PHE A 51 4.06 -3.25 -1.22
N VAL A 52 3.32 -4.06 -1.98
CA VAL A 52 3.16 -5.51 -1.77
C VAL A 52 4.51 -6.25 -1.80
N ILE A 53 5.39 -5.91 -2.74
CA ILE A 53 6.75 -6.46 -2.81
C ILE A 53 7.55 -6.09 -1.56
N LYS A 54 7.53 -4.81 -1.16
CA LYS A 54 8.33 -4.32 -0.03
C LYS A 54 7.84 -4.81 1.33
N THR A 55 6.56 -5.18 1.45
CA THR A 55 5.99 -5.77 2.67
C THR A 55 6.05 -7.29 2.70
N GLY A 56 6.55 -7.94 1.64
CA GLY A 56 6.57 -9.40 1.51
C GLY A 56 5.16 -10.02 1.40
N GLN A 57 4.16 -9.21 1.04
CA GLN A 57 2.77 -9.64 0.86
C GLN A 57 2.50 -10.12 -0.57
N SER A 58 3.51 -10.11 -1.45
CA SER A 58 3.45 -10.84 -2.72
C SER A 58 3.40 -12.33 -2.40
N GLU A 59 2.50 -13.09 -3.03
CA GLU A 59 2.53 -14.55 -2.90
C GLU A 59 3.95 -15.03 -3.21
N ALA A 60 4.59 -15.62 -2.19
CA ALA A 60 5.86 -16.27 -2.40
C ALA A 60 5.62 -17.29 -3.52
N ARG A 61 6.38 -17.17 -4.62
CA ARG A 61 6.57 -18.32 -5.50
C ARG A 61 7.00 -19.45 -4.58
N SER A 62 6.08 -20.37 -4.33
CA SER A 62 6.39 -21.66 -3.73
C SER A 62 7.41 -22.29 -4.66
N GLY A 63 8.66 -22.29 -4.23
CA GLY A 63 9.80 -22.90 -4.89
C GLY A 63 10.47 -23.83 -3.90
#